data_AF-A0A2S9F0F0-F1
#
_entry.id   AF-A0A2S9F0F0-F1
#
_cell.length_a   1.000
_cell.length_b   1.000
_cell.length_c   1.000
_cell.angle_alpha   90.00
_cell.angle_beta   90.00
_cell.angle_gamma   90.00
#
_symmetry.space_group_name_H-M   'P 1'
#
loop_
_entity.id
_entity.type
_entity.pdbx_description
1 polymer ?
#
loop_
_entity_poly.entity_id
_entity_poly.type
_entity_poly.pdbx_seq_one_letter_code
_entity_poly.pdbx_strand_id
1 'polypeptide(L)'
;MLLGRHADPDSTLATDPRSDPRMVAALAQFGLAGRLPPSGLSVDSPVEERHAFATMSEEGMGAVFDVLAANAPAPTGVSTMTRTITGVDGNDITIYVSRQDDATGPLPGVVHLHGGGMAIGSAADVGYIRLREALAATGLVVVGVEFRNSGGKLGPHPYPAGLNDCGSAAQWASVHRDGLGISHVIVSGESGGGNLTLTLAHKARREGWVSDIAGFYAQCPYISNRWLQECEDLPSLTENDGYFVSCEQLALLGSLYAPDGAHSSDAACWAAVASDDELEG
;
A
#
# COMPACT_ATOMS: atom_id res chain seq x y z
N MET A 1 -3.45 28.76 12.76
CA MET A 1 -4.84 28.40 13.10
C MET A 1 -4.83 26.91 13.34
N LEU A 2 -5.24 26.43 14.51
CA LEU A 2 -5.32 24.98 14.75
C LEU A 2 -6.40 24.40 13.82
N LEU A 3 -6.23 23.15 13.39
CA LEU A 3 -7.16 22.43 12.50
C LEU A 3 -7.44 21.03 13.06
N GLY A 4 -8.45 20.35 12.52
CA GLY A 4 -8.82 18.98 12.93
C GLY A 4 -8.89 18.82 14.44
N ARG A 5 -8.26 17.76 14.96
CA ARG A 5 -8.24 17.44 16.39
C ARG A 5 -7.40 18.37 17.25
N HIS A 6 -6.51 19.15 16.65
CA HIS A 6 -5.82 20.20 17.39
C HIS A 6 -6.73 21.39 17.69
N ALA A 7 -7.71 21.67 16.82
CA ALA A 7 -8.71 22.71 17.06
C ALA A 7 -9.84 22.22 17.96
N ASP A 8 -10.32 21.01 17.71
CA ASP A 8 -11.42 20.38 18.44
C ASP A 8 -11.09 18.90 18.67
N PRO A 9 -10.76 18.49 19.93
CA PRO A 9 -10.40 17.12 20.24
C PRO A 9 -11.45 16.07 19.88
N ASP A 10 -12.71 16.46 19.61
CA ASP A 10 -13.82 15.60 19.18
C ASP A 10 -14.05 15.59 17.66
N SER A 11 -13.25 16.37 16.91
CA SER A 11 -13.33 16.41 15.45
C SER A 11 -13.13 15.03 14.81
N THR A 12 -13.82 14.83 13.69
CA THR A 12 -13.89 13.62 12.86
C THR A 12 -13.92 13.99 11.38
N LEU A 13 -13.79 13.02 10.47
CA LEU A 13 -13.99 13.26 9.04
C LEU A 13 -15.34 13.93 8.75
N ALA A 14 -16.41 13.57 9.47
CA ALA A 14 -17.74 14.16 9.27
C ALA A 14 -17.87 15.62 9.71
N THR A 15 -17.04 16.07 10.65
CA THR A 15 -17.17 17.40 11.29
C THR A 15 -16.06 18.36 10.89
N ASP A 16 -14.94 17.86 10.36
CA ASP A 16 -13.86 18.69 9.87
C ASP A 16 -14.28 19.45 8.60
N PRO A 17 -14.22 20.81 8.58
CA PRO A 17 -14.63 21.61 7.43
C PRO A 17 -13.76 21.41 6.18
N ARG A 18 -12.61 20.73 6.30
CA ARG A 18 -11.70 20.41 5.19
C ARG A 18 -12.12 19.16 4.42
N SER A 19 -12.94 18.30 5.02
CA SER A 19 -13.37 17.05 4.41
C SER A 19 -14.25 17.30 3.19
N ASP A 20 -13.99 16.58 2.10
CA ASP A 20 -14.89 16.62 0.93
C ASP A 20 -16.26 16.04 1.32
N PRO A 21 -17.35 16.82 1.23
CA PRO A 21 -18.67 16.36 1.66
C PRO A 21 -19.16 15.12 0.89
N ARG A 22 -18.68 14.90 -0.34
CA ARG A 22 -19.01 13.71 -1.13
C ARG A 22 -18.34 12.46 -0.56
N MET A 23 -17.09 12.58 -0.13
CA MET A 23 -16.36 11.49 0.53
C MET A 23 -16.95 11.17 1.90
N VAL A 24 -17.31 12.20 2.67
CA VAL A 24 -18.01 12.05 3.95
C VAL A 24 -19.33 11.29 3.75
N ALA A 25 -20.13 11.68 2.75
CA ALA A 25 -21.40 11.02 2.46
C ALA A 25 -21.22 9.54 2.06
N ALA A 26 -20.18 9.20 1.30
CA ALA A 26 -19.86 7.82 0.93
C ALA A 26 -19.43 6.99 2.16
N LEU A 27 -18.53 7.52 2.99
CA LEU A 27 -18.00 6.82 4.17
C LEU A 27 -19.03 6.71 5.32
N ALA A 28 -19.94 7.68 5.44
CA ALA A 28 -20.98 7.68 6.47
C ALA A 28 -21.91 6.46 6.40
N GLN A 29 -22.12 5.91 5.20
CA GLN A 29 -22.94 4.70 4.98
C GLN A 29 -22.38 3.47 5.69
N PHE A 30 -21.07 3.48 5.99
CA PHE A 30 -20.35 2.40 6.67
C PHE A 30 -19.93 2.77 8.09
N GLY A 31 -20.35 3.94 8.59
CA GLY A 31 -19.91 4.47 9.88
C GLY A 31 -18.47 4.99 9.91
N LEU A 32 -17.80 5.07 8.75
CA LEU A 32 -16.38 5.44 8.62
C LEU A 32 -16.11 6.95 8.56
N ALA A 33 -17.17 7.77 8.56
CA ALA A 33 -17.05 9.23 8.70
C ALA A 33 -16.89 9.67 10.18
N GLY A 34 -17.22 8.77 11.12
CA GLY A 34 -17.09 8.98 12.56
C GLY A 34 -15.82 8.34 13.14
N ARG A 35 -15.80 8.19 14.47
CA ARG A 35 -14.73 7.47 15.16
C ARG A 35 -15.04 5.99 15.22
N LEU A 36 -14.06 5.18 14.85
CA LEU A 36 -14.05 3.77 15.17
C LEU A 36 -13.66 3.57 16.64
N PRO A 37 -14.27 2.61 17.35
CA PRO A 37 -13.85 2.28 18.71
C PRO A 37 -12.40 1.76 18.70
N PRO A 38 -11.62 2.02 19.77
CA PRO A 38 -10.28 1.45 19.89
C PRO A 38 -10.35 -0.07 19.97
N SER A 39 -9.30 -0.74 19.50
CA SER A 39 -9.22 -2.20 19.55
C SER A 39 -9.07 -2.73 20.99
N GLY A 40 -8.47 -1.92 21.87
CA GLY A 40 -8.06 -2.35 23.21
C GLY A 40 -6.78 -3.18 23.22
N LEU A 41 -6.14 -3.34 22.06
CA LEU A 41 -4.85 -4.01 21.89
C LEU A 41 -3.71 -2.99 21.87
N SER A 42 -2.49 -3.50 22.01
CA SER A 42 -1.26 -2.73 21.85
C SER A 42 -0.22 -3.53 21.08
N VAL A 43 0.90 -2.91 20.73
CA VAL A 43 2.02 -3.60 20.08
C VAL A 43 2.65 -4.68 20.99
N ASP A 44 2.43 -4.60 22.30
CA ASP A 44 2.87 -5.58 23.29
C ASP A 44 1.85 -6.70 23.53
N SER A 45 0.65 -6.61 22.94
CA SER A 45 -0.34 -7.69 22.99
C SER A 45 0.23 -8.98 22.38
N PRO A 46 -0.23 -10.16 22.84
CA PRO A 46 0.16 -11.44 22.24
C PRO A 46 0.05 -11.42 20.72
N VAL A 47 1.08 -11.96 20.04
CA VAL A 47 1.18 -11.90 18.57
C VAL A 47 -0.06 -12.48 17.88
N GLU A 48 -0.66 -13.51 18.47
CA GLU A 48 -1.90 -14.13 17.97
C GLU A 48 -3.11 -13.18 18.01
N GLU A 49 -3.22 -12.35 19.05
CA GLU A 49 -4.28 -11.33 19.14
C GLU A 49 -4.08 -10.23 18.10
N ARG A 50 -2.82 -9.85 17.85
CA ARG A 50 -2.48 -8.88 16.81
C ARG A 50 -2.76 -9.43 15.40
N HIS A 51 -2.48 -10.70 15.15
CA HIS A 51 -2.86 -11.36 13.90
C HIS A 51 -4.38 -11.46 13.74
N ALA A 52 -5.12 -11.84 14.79
CA ALA A 52 -6.57 -11.87 14.77
C ALA A 52 -7.18 -10.49 14.46
N PHE A 53 -6.63 -9.44 15.05
CA PHE A 53 -6.99 -8.06 14.73
C PHE A 53 -6.74 -7.72 13.25
N ALA A 54 -5.59 -8.10 12.69
CA ALA A 54 -5.27 -7.87 11.28
C ALA A 54 -6.26 -8.59 10.37
N THR A 55 -6.57 -9.87 10.62
CA THR A 55 -7.56 -10.64 9.85
C THR A 55 -8.95 -10.00 9.91
N MET A 56 -9.43 -9.62 11.10
CA MET A 56 -10.73 -8.94 11.24
C MET A 56 -10.75 -7.60 10.50
N SER A 57 -9.65 -6.84 10.56
CA SER A 57 -9.53 -5.55 9.87
C SER A 57 -9.52 -5.73 8.34
N GLU A 58 -8.85 -6.77 7.85
CA GLU A 58 -8.82 -7.15 6.43
C GLU A 58 -10.22 -7.47 5.92
N GLU A 59 -10.96 -8.33 6.63
CA GLU A 59 -12.33 -8.71 6.26
C GLU A 59 -13.28 -7.52 6.29
N GLY A 60 -13.26 -6.74 7.38
CA GLY A 60 -14.15 -5.59 7.56
C GLY A 60 -13.92 -4.49 6.53
N MET A 61 -12.66 -4.08 6.33
CA MET A 61 -12.33 -3.03 5.36
C MET A 61 -12.48 -3.54 3.92
N GLY A 62 -12.10 -4.78 3.64
CA GLY A 62 -12.26 -5.41 2.34
C GLY A 62 -13.73 -5.41 1.88
N ALA A 63 -14.66 -5.78 2.77
CA ALA A 63 -16.09 -5.75 2.45
C ALA A 63 -16.60 -4.34 2.11
N VAL A 64 -16.12 -3.31 2.80
CA VAL A 64 -16.47 -1.91 2.47
C VAL A 64 -15.92 -1.52 1.10
N PHE A 65 -14.66 -1.83 0.83
CA PHE A 65 -14.03 -1.53 -0.46
C PHE A 65 -14.67 -2.28 -1.62
N ASP A 66 -15.11 -3.52 -1.43
CA ASP A 66 -15.83 -4.28 -2.44
C ASP A 66 -17.16 -3.59 -2.81
N VAL A 67 -17.92 -3.11 -1.84
CA VAL A 67 -19.15 -2.36 -2.09
C VAL A 67 -18.85 -1.05 -2.83
N LEU A 68 -17.85 -0.30 -2.41
CA LEU A 68 -17.47 0.97 -3.06
C LEU A 68 -17.00 0.73 -4.50
N ALA A 69 -16.16 -0.28 -4.73
CA ALA A 69 -15.62 -0.63 -6.03
C ALA A 69 -16.69 -1.20 -6.98
N ALA A 70 -17.66 -1.98 -6.47
CA ALA A 70 -18.77 -2.48 -7.26
C ALA A 70 -19.71 -1.38 -7.75
N ASN A 71 -19.80 -0.26 -7.03
CA ASN A 71 -20.59 0.91 -7.44
C ASN A 71 -19.82 1.89 -8.35
N ALA A 72 -18.51 1.70 -8.51
CA ALA A 72 -17.72 2.48 -9.46
C ALA A 72 -17.91 1.97 -10.89
N PRO A 73 -17.99 2.86 -11.91
CA PRO A 73 -18.02 2.44 -13.30
C PRO A 73 -16.81 1.58 -13.66
N ALA A 74 -17.04 0.37 -14.15
CA ALA A 74 -15.97 -0.47 -14.66
C ALA A 74 -15.42 0.13 -15.97
N PRO A 75 -14.10 0.27 -16.11
CA PRO A 75 -13.49 0.67 -17.37
C PRO A 75 -13.75 -0.38 -18.46
N THR A 76 -13.88 0.05 -19.71
CA THR A 76 -14.11 -0.81 -20.88
C THR A 76 -12.86 -0.87 -21.76
N GLY A 77 -12.70 -1.96 -22.54
CA GLY A 77 -11.59 -2.11 -23.49
C GLY A 77 -10.25 -2.42 -22.82
N VAL A 78 -10.30 -3.02 -21.63
CA VAL A 78 -9.13 -3.48 -20.87
C VAL A 78 -9.28 -4.97 -20.60
N SER A 79 -8.20 -5.71 -20.80
CA SER A 79 -8.08 -7.10 -20.38
C SER A 79 -6.98 -7.27 -19.35
N THR A 80 -7.16 -8.26 -18.48
CA THR A 80 -6.18 -8.65 -17.46
C THR A 80 -5.77 -10.10 -17.69
N MET A 81 -4.47 -10.36 -17.79
CA MET A 81 -3.93 -11.72 -17.73
C MET A 81 -3.28 -11.99 -16.38
N THR A 82 -3.43 -13.21 -15.87
CA THR A 82 -2.75 -13.66 -14.66
C THR A 82 -1.55 -14.50 -15.03
N ARG A 83 -0.41 -14.28 -14.37
CA ARG A 83 0.80 -15.10 -14.50
C ARG A 83 1.37 -15.40 -13.13
N THR A 84 2.09 -16.52 -13.04
CA THR A 84 2.93 -16.84 -11.89
C THR A 84 4.38 -16.65 -12.29
N ILE A 85 5.14 -15.96 -11.45
CA ILE A 85 6.58 -15.77 -11.57
C ILE A 85 7.28 -16.34 -10.34
N THR A 86 8.58 -16.59 -10.43
CA THR A 86 9.37 -17.10 -9.31
C THR A 86 10.04 -15.94 -8.58
N GLY A 87 9.82 -15.86 -7.27
CA GLY A 87 10.49 -14.92 -6.37
C GLY A 87 11.92 -15.33 -6.04
N VAL A 88 12.68 -14.39 -5.45
CA VAL A 88 14.08 -14.62 -5.03
C VAL A 88 14.24 -15.77 -4.02
N ASP A 89 13.21 -16.06 -3.22
CA ASP A 89 13.21 -17.17 -2.26
C ASP A 89 12.76 -18.51 -2.90
N GLY A 90 12.52 -18.53 -4.21
CA GLY A 90 11.95 -19.67 -4.93
C GLY A 90 10.43 -19.85 -4.75
N ASN A 91 9.75 -18.90 -4.11
CA ASN A 91 8.30 -18.88 -3.97
C ASN A 91 7.60 -18.47 -5.28
N ASP A 92 6.35 -18.88 -5.43
CA ASP A 92 5.48 -18.40 -6.49
C ASP A 92 4.93 -17.01 -6.12
N ILE A 93 4.93 -16.09 -7.09
CA ILE A 93 4.33 -14.76 -6.98
C ILE A 93 3.31 -14.64 -8.11
N THR A 94 2.05 -14.37 -7.76
CA THR A 94 1.02 -14.10 -8.76
C THR A 94 1.12 -12.63 -9.19
N ILE A 95 1.08 -12.39 -10.50
CA ILE A 95 0.98 -11.05 -11.07
C ILE A 95 -0.25 -10.94 -11.97
N TYR A 96 -0.87 -9.76 -11.95
CA TYR A 96 -2.02 -9.42 -12.78
C TYR A 96 -1.60 -8.32 -13.75
N VAL A 97 -1.57 -8.62 -15.05
CA VAL A 97 -1.15 -7.66 -16.08
C VAL A 97 -2.39 -7.15 -16.80
N SER A 98 -2.78 -5.91 -16.51
CA SER A 98 -3.90 -5.20 -17.14
C SER A 98 -3.39 -4.26 -18.24
N ARG A 99 -4.05 -4.25 -19.41
CA ARG A 99 -3.72 -3.37 -20.53
C ARG A 99 -4.94 -3.15 -21.43
N GLN A 100 -4.92 -2.10 -22.25
CA GLN A 100 -5.91 -1.92 -23.31
C GLN A 100 -5.82 -3.02 -24.37
N ASP A 101 -6.98 -3.46 -24.86
CA ASP A 101 -7.11 -4.54 -25.85
C ASP A 101 -6.55 -4.14 -27.22
N ASP A 102 -6.75 -2.88 -27.60
CA ASP A 102 -6.38 -2.32 -28.90
C ASP A 102 -5.08 -1.50 -28.86
N ALA A 103 -4.35 -1.53 -27.74
CA ALA A 103 -3.08 -0.83 -27.60
C ALA A 103 -2.08 -1.25 -28.70
N THR A 104 -1.64 -0.26 -29.48
CA THR A 104 -0.63 -0.44 -30.52
C THR A 104 0.72 0.11 -30.06
N GLY A 105 1.76 -0.72 -30.15
CA GLY A 105 3.11 -0.35 -29.72
C GLY A 105 3.33 -0.36 -28.19
N PRO A 106 4.52 0.05 -27.73
CA PRO A 106 4.87 0.06 -26.31
C PRO A 106 4.17 1.19 -25.52
N LEU A 107 3.66 0.87 -24.35
CA LEU A 107 3.05 1.81 -23.39
C LEU A 107 3.94 2.00 -22.14
N PRO A 108 3.78 3.05 -21.33
CA PRO A 108 4.39 3.10 -20.01
C PRO A 108 3.86 1.97 -19.11
N GLY A 109 4.77 1.33 -18.36
CA GLY A 109 4.46 0.23 -17.46
C GLY A 109 4.43 0.69 -16.01
N VAL A 110 3.45 0.22 -15.24
CA VAL A 110 3.32 0.48 -13.80
C VAL A 110 3.33 -0.85 -13.05
N VAL A 111 4.33 -1.07 -12.20
CA VAL A 111 4.28 -2.16 -11.21
C VAL A 111 3.54 -1.60 -9.99
N HIS A 112 2.32 -2.09 -9.77
CA HIS A 112 1.43 -1.61 -8.72
C HIS A 112 1.52 -2.48 -7.47
N LEU A 113 1.84 -1.85 -6.34
CA LEU A 113 1.95 -2.46 -5.02
C LEU A 113 0.77 -1.99 -4.16
N HIS A 114 -0.08 -2.92 -3.71
CA HIS A 114 -1.26 -2.58 -2.94
C HIS A 114 -0.93 -2.10 -1.51
N GLY A 115 -1.84 -1.32 -0.92
CA GLY A 115 -1.80 -0.89 0.48
C GLY A 115 -2.12 -2.01 1.49
N GLY A 116 -2.53 -1.60 2.70
CA GLY A 116 -2.78 -2.53 3.81
C GLY A 116 -1.61 -2.69 4.79
N GLY A 117 -0.75 -1.67 4.90
CA GLY A 117 0.32 -1.62 5.89
C GLY A 117 1.36 -2.74 5.76
N MET A 118 1.52 -3.29 4.55
CA MET A 118 2.33 -4.48 4.24
C MET A 118 1.90 -5.75 4.99
N ALA A 119 0.75 -5.69 5.67
CA ALA A 119 0.28 -6.69 6.60
C ALA A 119 -1.03 -7.36 6.17
N ILE A 120 -1.87 -6.70 5.38
CA ILE A 120 -3.17 -7.20 4.93
C ILE A 120 -3.49 -6.70 3.52
N GLY A 121 -4.56 -7.22 2.93
CA GLY A 121 -5.03 -6.87 1.59
C GLY A 121 -4.48 -7.80 0.52
N SER A 122 -4.98 -7.66 -0.70
CA SER A 122 -4.56 -8.49 -1.83
C SER A 122 -4.71 -7.76 -3.15
N ALA A 123 -3.78 -8.01 -4.08
CA ALA A 123 -3.91 -7.50 -5.44
C ALA A 123 -5.17 -8.05 -6.15
N ALA A 124 -5.72 -9.18 -5.70
CA ALA A 124 -6.98 -9.73 -6.18
C ALA A 124 -8.24 -9.06 -5.62
N ASP A 125 -8.13 -8.14 -4.65
CA ASP A 125 -9.31 -7.44 -4.10
C ASP A 125 -9.94 -6.54 -5.17
N VAL A 126 -11.28 -6.41 -5.16
CA VAL A 126 -12.03 -5.75 -6.24
C VAL A 126 -11.60 -4.30 -6.41
N GLY A 127 -11.31 -3.60 -5.31
CA GLY A 127 -10.79 -2.23 -5.34
C GLY A 127 -9.49 -2.10 -6.14
N TYR A 128 -8.53 -3.01 -5.93
CA TYR A 128 -7.26 -2.99 -6.66
C TYR A 128 -7.39 -3.49 -8.08
N ILE A 129 -8.29 -4.44 -8.37
CA ILE A 129 -8.63 -4.81 -9.75
C ILE A 129 -9.13 -3.57 -10.49
N ARG A 130 -10.12 -2.85 -9.93
CA ARG A 130 -10.69 -1.65 -10.56
C ARG A 130 -9.68 -0.53 -10.73
N LEU A 131 -8.81 -0.32 -9.74
CA LEU A 131 -7.75 0.67 -9.85
C LEU A 131 -6.76 0.33 -10.98
N ARG A 132 -6.31 -0.93 -11.08
CA ARG A 132 -5.41 -1.34 -12.16
C ARG A 132 -6.05 -1.24 -13.53
N GLU A 133 -7.31 -1.66 -13.66
CA GLU A 133 -8.02 -1.55 -14.93
C GLU A 133 -8.25 -0.09 -15.32
N ALA A 134 -8.56 0.79 -14.34
CA ALA A 134 -8.74 2.22 -14.59
C ALA A 134 -7.44 2.89 -15.04
N LEU A 135 -6.31 2.55 -14.41
CA LEU A 135 -4.99 2.99 -14.84
C LEU A 135 -4.65 2.47 -16.24
N ALA A 136 -4.88 1.17 -16.51
CA ALA A 136 -4.63 0.57 -17.81
C ALA A 136 -5.43 1.26 -18.92
N ALA A 137 -6.70 1.62 -18.66
CA ALA A 137 -7.56 2.33 -19.60
C ALA A 137 -7.04 3.72 -20.02
N THR A 138 -6.03 4.27 -19.32
CA THR A 138 -5.37 5.53 -19.69
C THR A 138 -4.20 5.36 -20.67
N GLY A 139 -3.95 4.14 -21.15
CA GLY A 139 -2.81 3.84 -22.01
C GLY A 139 -1.59 3.38 -21.23
N LEU A 140 -1.79 2.61 -20.16
CA LEU A 140 -0.73 1.99 -19.36
C LEU A 140 -0.81 0.46 -19.43
N VAL A 141 0.33 -0.19 -19.22
CA VAL A 141 0.37 -1.61 -18.83
C VAL A 141 0.59 -1.66 -17.32
N VAL A 142 -0.36 -2.23 -16.57
CA VAL A 142 -0.31 -2.24 -15.11
C VAL A 142 -0.11 -3.66 -14.61
N VAL A 143 0.97 -3.90 -13.88
CA VAL A 143 1.35 -5.18 -13.27
C VAL A 143 1.05 -5.11 -11.78
N GLY A 144 -0.09 -5.66 -11.34
CA GLY A 144 -0.41 -5.83 -9.93
C GLY A 144 0.33 -7.00 -9.33
N VAL A 145 0.98 -6.81 -8.18
CA VAL A 145 1.79 -7.85 -7.52
C VAL A 145 1.05 -8.41 -6.31
N GLU A 146 0.82 -9.71 -6.30
CA GLU A 146 0.29 -10.46 -5.15
C GLU A 146 1.45 -10.89 -4.25
N PHE A 147 1.98 -9.94 -3.47
CA PHE A 147 3.11 -10.19 -2.58
C PHE A 147 2.66 -10.82 -1.25
N ARG A 148 3.58 -11.53 -0.59
CA ARG A 148 3.36 -12.05 0.77
C ARG A 148 3.19 -10.92 1.78
N ASN A 149 2.16 -11.02 2.62
CA ASN A 149 1.88 -10.06 3.69
C ASN A 149 2.44 -10.51 5.03
N SER A 150 2.66 -9.58 5.95
CA SER A 150 3.08 -9.92 7.32
C SER A 150 1.95 -10.45 8.20
N GLY A 151 0.69 -10.32 7.80
CA GLY A 151 -0.49 -10.86 8.46
C GLY A 151 -1.60 -11.20 7.45
N GLY A 152 -2.84 -11.30 7.93
CA GLY A 152 -4.01 -11.54 7.09
C GLY A 152 -3.94 -12.85 6.29
N LYS A 153 -4.73 -12.93 5.22
CA LYS A 153 -4.89 -14.13 4.37
C LYS A 153 -3.64 -14.53 3.59
N LEU A 154 -2.69 -13.61 3.39
CA LEU A 154 -1.45 -13.84 2.64
C LEU A 154 -0.20 -13.90 3.54
N GLY A 155 -0.39 -13.96 4.86
CA GLY A 155 0.69 -14.03 5.84
C GLY A 155 0.74 -15.35 6.60
N PRO A 156 1.62 -15.46 7.62
CA PRO A 156 2.41 -14.39 8.23
C PRO A 156 3.87 -14.39 7.74
N HIS A 157 4.22 -13.47 6.85
CA HIS A 157 5.57 -13.31 6.31
C HIS A 157 6.13 -11.91 6.63
N PRO A 158 6.87 -11.74 7.74
CA PRO A 158 7.48 -10.48 8.11
C PRO A 158 8.48 -9.94 7.06
N TYR A 159 8.91 -8.69 7.25
CA TYR A 159 10.00 -8.10 6.49
C TYR A 159 11.23 -9.05 6.43
N PRO A 160 11.87 -9.22 5.26
CA PRO A 160 11.67 -8.53 3.98
C PRO A 160 10.82 -9.29 2.95
N ALA A 161 9.98 -10.27 3.33
CA ALA A 161 9.33 -11.18 2.37
C ALA A 161 8.53 -10.46 1.27
N GLY A 162 7.60 -9.58 1.64
CA GLY A 162 6.80 -8.82 0.67
C GLY A 162 7.64 -7.88 -0.19
N LEU A 163 8.69 -7.25 0.37
CA LEU A 163 9.61 -6.39 -0.39
C LEU A 163 10.42 -7.19 -1.43
N ASN A 164 10.85 -8.41 -1.07
CA ASN A 164 11.53 -9.33 -1.97
C ASN A 164 10.62 -9.76 -3.13
N ASP A 165 9.34 -10.03 -2.86
CA ASP A 165 8.36 -10.35 -3.90
C ASP A 165 8.15 -9.15 -4.85
N CYS A 166 8.02 -7.94 -4.30
CA CYS A 166 7.89 -6.71 -5.07
C CYS A 166 9.11 -6.46 -5.98
N GLY A 167 10.33 -6.66 -5.48
CA GLY A 167 11.55 -6.53 -6.28
C GLY A 167 11.65 -7.57 -7.39
N SER A 168 11.31 -8.82 -7.09
CA SER A 168 11.27 -9.89 -8.09
C SER A 168 10.29 -9.56 -9.21
N ALA A 169 9.10 -9.03 -8.88
CA ALA A 169 8.11 -8.61 -9.86
C ALA A 169 8.56 -7.39 -10.69
N ALA A 170 9.19 -6.39 -10.07
CA ALA A 170 9.68 -5.20 -10.77
C ALA A 170 10.81 -5.53 -11.76
N GLN A 171 11.78 -6.33 -11.34
CA GLN A 171 12.85 -6.83 -12.22
C GLN A 171 12.29 -7.71 -13.33
N TRP A 172 11.34 -8.61 -13.02
CA TRP A 172 10.68 -9.43 -14.03
C TRP A 172 9.98 -8.58 -15.09
N ALA A 173 9.24 -7.56 -14.69
CA ALA A 173 8.55 -6.67 -15.61
C ALA A 173 9.53 -5.88 -16.51
N SER A 174 10.65 -5.42 -15.94
CA SER A 174 11.70 -4.74 -16.70
C SER A 174 12.36 -5.66 -17.74
N VAL A 175 12.70 -6.89 -17.35
CA VAL A 175 13.29 -7.90 -18.26
C VAL A 175 12.33 -8.30 -19.37
N HIS A 176 11.02 -8.39 -19.08
CA HIS A 176 10.00 -8.84 -20.04
C HIS A 176 9.28 -7.70 -20.75
N ARG A 177 9.80 -6.46 -20.69
CA ARG A 177 9.11 -5.27 -21.22
C ARG A 177 8.66 -5.43 -22.66
N ASP A 178 9.49 -5.99 -23.54
CA ASP A 178 9.17 -6.15 -24.96
C ASP A 178 7.98 -7.11 -25.17
N GLY A 179 7.96 -8.22 -24.41
CA GLY A 179 6.87 -9.20 -24.45
C GLY A 179 5.58 -8.69 -23.81
N LEU A 180 5.68 -7.70 -22.92
CA LEU A 180 4.52 -7.04 -22.30
C LEU A 180 4.04 -5.82 -23.11
N GLY A 181 4.84 -5.32 -24.05
CA GLY A 181 4.59 -4.05 -24.73
C GLY A 181 4.81 -2.85 -23.81
N ILE A 182 5.84 -2.89 -22.98
CA ILE A 182 6.21 -1.82 -22.04
C ILE A 182 7.41 -1.05 -22.59
N SER A 183 7.35 0.28 -22.54
CA SER A 183 8.44 1.19 -22.92
C SER A 183 9.43 1.45 -21.79
N HIS A 184 8.93 1.72 -20.58
CA HIS A 184 9.67 1.92 -19.35
C HIS A 184 8.78 1.52 -18.17
N VAL A 185 9.40 1.16 -17.04
CA VAL A 185 8.70 0.70 -15.84
C VAL A 185 8.82 1.77 -14.77
N ILE A 186 7.69 2.15 -14.16
CA ILE A 186 7.67 2.83 -12.87
C ILE A 186 7.06 1.89 -11.83
N VAL A 187 7.37 2.13 -10.55
CA VAL A 187 6.72 1.45 -9.42
C VAL A 187 5.77 2.44 -8.75
N SER A 188 4.58 2.01 -8.39
CA SER A 188 3.57 2.84 -7.74
C SER A 188 2.79 2.07 -6.69
N GLY A 189 2.34 2.76 -5.65
CA GLY A 189 1.46 2.17 -4.64
C GLY A 189 1.04 3.18 -3.58
N GLU A 190 0.01 2.83 -2.81
CA GLU A 190 -0.56 3.69 -1.77
C GLU A 190 -0.38 3.13 -0.36
N SER A 191 -0.28 4.02 0.65
CA SER A 191 -0.17 3.61 2.06
C SER A 191 1.00 2.63 2.28
N GLY A 192 0.72 1.38 2.67
CA GLY A 192 1.73 0.32 2.78
C GLY A 192 2.42 -0.03 1.45
N GLY A 193 1.69 0.01 0.34
CA GLY A 193 2.25 -0.09 -1.01
C GLY A 193 3.11 1.13 -1.38
N GLY A 194 2.79 2.29 -0.81
CA GLY A 194 3.62 3.49 -0.89
C GLY A 194 4.94 3.35 -0.12
N ASN A 195 4.93 2.68 1.03
CA ASN A 195 6.15 2.28 1.71
C ASN A 195 6.97 1.32 0.84
N LEU A 196 6.37 0.21 0.38
CA LEU A 196 7.04 -0.76 -0.49
C LEU A 196 7.61 -0.12 -1.75
N THR A 197 6.92 0.86 -2.34
CA THR A 197 7.41 1.62 -3.49
C THR A 197 8.72 2.35 -3.19
N LEU A 198 8.79 3.06 -2.05
CA LEU A 198 9.97 3.83 -1.67
C LEU A 198 11.11 2.94 -1.15
N THR A 199 10.80 1.95 -0.31
CA THR A 199 11.79 0.99 0.19
C THR A 199 12.36 0.13 -0.92
N LEU A 200 11.58 -0.15 -1.98
CA LEU A 200 12.07 -0.82 -3.17
C LEU A 200 13.10 0.02 -3.93
N ALA A 201 12.96 1.34 -3.98
CA ALA A 201 13.98 2.21 -4.55
C ALA A 201 15.32 2.08 -3.80
N HIS A 202 15.27 2.07 -2.46
CA HIS A 202 16.46 1.85 -1.63
C HIS A 202 17.07 0.47 -1.84
N LYS A 203 16.25 -0.59 -1.87
CA LYS A 203 16.70 -1.95 -2.17
C LYS A 203 17.34 -2.02 -3.56
N ALA A 204 16.70 -1.45 -4.58
CA ALA A 204 17.18 -1.43 -5.95
C ALA A 204 18.53 -0.73 -6.10
N ARG A 205 18.73 0.37 -5.37
CA ARG A 205 20.01 1.10 -5.34
C ARG A 205 21.09 0.25 -4.69
N ARG A 206 20.80 -0.33 -3.50
CA ARG A 206 21.74 -1.19 -2.77
C ARG A 206 22.15 -2.43 -3.57
N GLU A 207 21.25 -2.96 -4.39
CA GLU A 207 21.46 -4.14 -5.23
C GLU A 207 21.91 -3.82 -6.66
N GLY A 208 22.03 -2.53 -7.03
CA GLY A 208 22.61 -2.11 -8.31
C GLY A 208 21.70 -2.21 -9.54
N TRP A 209 20.39 -2.27 -9.36
CA TRP A 209 19.41 -2.38 -10.46
C TRP A 209 18.40 -1.22 -10.52
N VAL A 210 18.57 -0.17 -9.71
CA VAL A 210 17.66 1.00 -9.71
C VAL A 210 17.51 1.67 -11.08
N SER A 211 18.54 1.62 -11.94
CA SER A 211 18.50 2.17 -13.29
C SER A 211 17.51 1.46 -14.22
N ASP A 212 17.04 0.27 -13.85
CA ASP A 212 16.03 -0.47 -14.60
C ASP A 212 14.60 0.05 -14.37
N ILE A 213 14.43 0.93 -13.36
CA ILE A 213 13.16 1.54 -12.98
C ILE A 213 13.23 3.04 -13.26
N ALA A 214 12.32 3.54 -14.10
CA ALA A 214 12.31 4.92 -14.56
C ALA A 214 11.73 5.91 -13.54
N GLY A 215 11.04 5.43 -12.50
CA GLY A 215 10.44 6.28 -11.48
C GLY A 215 9.67 5.53 -10.40
N PHE A 216 9.42 6.22 -9.30
CA PHE A 216 8.69 5.73 -8.14
C PHE A 216 7.60 6.74 -7.77
N TYR A 217 6.34 6.31 -7.73
CA TYR A 217 5.19 7.16 -7.38
C TYR A 217 4.52 6.62 -6.12
N ALA A 218 4.77 7.24 -4.97
CA ALA A 218 4.21 6.81 -3.69
C ALA A 218 3.04 7.71 -3.26
N GLN A 219 1.88 7.10 -3.03
CA GLN A 219 0.65 7.78 -2.59
C GLN A 219 0.47 7.61 -1.08
N CYS A 220 0.14 8.69 -0.37
CA CYS A 220 -0.15 8.71 1.08
C CYS A 220 0.70 7.72 1.91
N PRO A 221 2.05 7.76 1.82
CA PRO A 221 2.92 6.65 2.21
C PRO A 221 2.93 6.35 3.72
N TYR A 222 2.83 5.07 4.07
CA TYR A 222 2.87 4.53 5.44
C TYR A 222 4.32 4.21 5.87
N ILE A 223 5.10 5.23 6.20
CA ILE A 223 6.58 5.11 6.21
C ILE A 223 7.28 5.38 7.54
N SER A 224 6.59 5.92 8.55
CA SER A 224 7.26 6.44 9.75
C SER A 224 7.60 5.38 10.79
N ASN A 225 6.71 4.41 11.02
CA ASN A 225 6.71 3.53 12.19
C ASN A 225 6.78 4.27 13.55
N ARG A 226 6.39 5.55 13.59
CA ARG A 226 6.39 6.41 14.79
C ARG A 226 4.98 6.72 15.31
N TRP A 227 4.01 5.88 14.97
CA TRP A 227 2.58 6.14 15.21
C TRP A 227 2.21 6.32 16.68
N LEU A 228 2.93 5.68 17.59
CA LEU A 228 2.71 5.77 19.04
C LEU A 228 3.68 6.74 19.74
N GLN A 229 4.51 7.47 18.98
CA GLN A 229 5.49 8.40 19.53
C GLN A 229 4.93 9.83 19.49
N GLU A 230 5.28 10.63 20.49
CA GLU A 230 5.07 12.08 20.43
C GLU A 230 6.04 12.68 19.39
N CYS A 231 5.50 13.11 18.25
CA CYS A 231 6.28 13.63 17.13
C CYS A 231 5.92 15.09 16.85
N GLU A 232 6.80 16.03 17.18
CA GLU A 232 6.62 17.45 16.80
C GLU A 232 6.72 17.66 15.29
N ASP A 233 7.51 16.81 14.60
CA ASP A 233 7.74 16.84 13.16
C ASP A 233 6.63 16.15 12.34
N LEU A 234 5.73 15.42 13.00
CA LEU A 234 4.58 14.75 12.37
C LEU A 234 3.26 15.14 13.06
N PRO A 235 2.89 16.43 13.09
CA PRO A 235 1.69 16.91 13.79
C PRO A 235 0.40 16.28 13.26
N SER A 236 0.38 15.83 12.00
CA SER A 236 -0.77 15.16 11.39
C SER A 236 -1.15 13.86 12.08
N LEU A 237 -0.23 13.20 12.79
CA LEU A 237 -0.51 11.96 13.53
C LEU A 237 -1.56 12.16 14.60
N THR A 238 -1.52 13.30 15.29
CA THR A 238 -2.50 13.63 16.34
C THR A 238 -3.63 14.50 15.83
N GLU A 239 -3.35 15.36 14.83
CA GLU A 239 -4.36 16.23 14.21
C GLU A 239 -5.49 15.43 13.53
N ASN A 240 -5.13 14.33 12.86
CA ASN A 240 -6.05 13.54 12.04
C ASN A 240 -6.20 12.10 12.54
N ASP A 241 -5.78 11.81 13.78
CA ASP A 241 -5.90 10.47 14.35
C ASP A 241 -7.37 10.01 14.37
N GLY A 242 -7.64 8.82 13.83
CA GLY A 242 -8.97 8.24 13.71
C GLY A 242 -9.76 8.75 12.51
N TYR A 243 -9.15 9.54 11.62
CA TYR A 243 -9.77 9.91 10.34
C TYR A 243 -9.55 8.74 9.38
N PHE A 244 -10.54 7.85 9.29
CA PHE A 244 -10.53 6.60 8.53
C PHE A 244 -9.57 5.52 9.09
N VAL A 245 -8.36 5.89 9.48
CA VAL A 245 -7.38 5.05 10.18
C VAL A 245 -6.94 5.70 11.49
N SER A 246 -6.57 4.90 12.49
CA SER A 246 -5.97 5.39 13.75
C SER A 246 -4.52 4.98 13.90
N CYS A 247 -3.76 5.76 14.68
CA CYS A 247 -2.38 5.46 15.01
C CYS A 247 -2.22 4.11 15.74
N GLU A 248 -3.21 3.71 16.54
CA GLU A 248 -3.28 2.38 17.17
C GLU A 248 -3.30 1.27 16.11
N GLN A 249 -4.21 1.35 15.14
CA GLN A 249 -4.34 0.35 14.06
C GLN A 249 -3.07 0.28 13.21
N LEU A 250 -2.55 1.45 12.85
CA LEU A 250 -1.29 1.58 12.11
C LEU A 250 -0.13 0.90 12.85
N ALA A 251 0.03 1.15 14.15
CA ALA A 251 1.04 0.52 14.97
C ALA A 251 0.88 -1.01 15.09
N LEU A 252 -0.35 -1.50 15.24
CA LEU A 252 -0.63 -2.93 15.29
C LEU A 252 -0.19 -3.62 13.98
N LEU A 253 -0.53 -3.06 12.81
CA LEU A 253 -0.08 -3.62 11.53
C LEU A 253 1.45 -3.54 11.37
N GLY A 254 2.07 -2.40 11.71
CA GLY A 254 3.53 -2.25 11.68
C GLY A 254 4.27 -3.25 12.57
N SER A 255 3.68 -3.59 13.72
CA SER A 255 4.24 -4.57 14.65
C SER A 255 4.22 -6.02 14.15
N LEU A 256 3.43 -6.33 13.11
CA LEU A 256 3.47 -7.62 12.42
C LEU A 256 4.53 -7.61 11.32
N TYR A 257 4.74 -6.46 10.68
CA TYR A 257 5.70 -6.29 9.59
C TYR A 257 7.15 -6.40 10.06
N ALA A 258 7.50 -5.73 11.17
CA ALA A 258 8.84 -5.74 11.76
C ALA A 258 8.77 -6.01 13.28
N PRO A 259 8.53 -7.27 13.70
CA PRO A 259 8.07 -7.62 15.06
C PRO A 259 9.09 -7.44 16.18
N ASP A 260 10.38 -7.35 15.88
CA ASP A 260 11.47 -7.19 16.87
C ASP A 260 12.10 -5.79 16.87
N GLY A 261 11.62 -4.90 16.01
CA GLY A 261 12.16 -3.55 15.84
C GLY A 261 13.59 -3.49 15.30
N ALA A 262 14.21 -4.62 14.93
CA ALA A 262 15.60 -4.68 14.48
C ALA A 262 15.86 -3.84 13.22
N HIS A 263 14.81 -3.64 12.41
CA HIS A 263 14.85 -2.88 11.17
C HIS A 263 14.24 -1.47 11.27
N SER A 264 14.00 -0.97 12.48
CA SER A 264 13.39 0.36 12.72
C SER A 264 14.19 1.54 12.14
N SER A 265 15.49 1.37 11.94
CA SER A 265 16.40 2.37 11.34
C SER A 265 16.84 2.01 9.92
N ASP A 266 16.26 0.99 9.31
CA ASP A 266 16.57 0.59 7.93
C ASP A 266 15.63 1.29 6.95
N ALA A 267 16.18 2.14 6.08
CA ALA A 267 15.43 2.81 5.01
C ALA A 267 14.81 1.85 3.98
N ALA A 268 15.27 0.59 3.92
CA ALA A 268 14.62 -0.46 3.13
C ALA A 268 13.45 -1.13 3.88
N CYS A 269 13.22 -0.84 5.16
CA CYS A 269 12.06 -1.28 5.93
C CYS A 269 11.06 -0.14 6.15
N TRP A 270 11.56 1.03 6.53
CA TRP A 270 10.77 2.23 6.82
C TRP A 270 11.36 3.44 6.10
N ALA A 271 10.81 3.81 4.95
CA ALA A 271 11.41 4.84 4.09
C ALA A 271 11.58 6.22 4.75
N ALA A 272 10.87 6.52 5.85
CA ALA A 272 11.02 7.80 6.56
C ALA A 272 12.36 7.97 7.29
N VAL A 273 13.12 6.89 7.50
CA VAL A 273 14.43 6.97 8.18
C VAL A 273 15.60 7.14 7.21
N ALA A 274 15.33 7.25 5.91
CA ALA A 274 16.35 7.49 4.90
C ALA A 274 17.11 8.80 5.18
N SER A 275 18.43 8.71 5.13
CA SER A 275 19.33 9.88 5.16
C SER A 275 19.39 10.59 3.80
N ASP A 276 19.85 11.85 3.78
CA ASP A 276 20.07 12.59 2.52
C ASP A 276 21.01 11.81 1.57
N ASP A 277 22.12 11.25 2.09
CA ASP A 277 23.05 10.39 1.33
C ASP A 277 22.37 9.13 0.75
N GLU A 278 21.36 8.60 1.44
CA GLU A 278 20.56 7.46 0.96
C GLU A 278 19.59 7.84 -0.17
N LEU A 279 19.27 9.13 -0.30
CA LEU A 279 18.40 9.70 -1.32
C LEU A 279 19.17 10.32 -2.50
N GLU A 280 20.46 10.62 -2.33
CA GLU A 280 21.32 11.12 -3.40
C GLU A 280 21.54 10.09 -4.53
N GLY A 281 21.30 10.52 -5.77
CA GLY A 281 21.45 9.76 -7.01
C GLY A 281 21.47 10.65 -8.24
#